data_AF-L1JN16-F1
#
_entry.id   AF-L1JN16-F1
#
_cell.length_a   1.000
_cell.length_b   1.000
_cell.length_c   1.000
_cell.angle_alpha   90.00
_cell.angle_beta   90.00
_cell.angle_gamma   90.00
#
_symmetry.space_group_name_H-M   'P 1'
#
loop_
_entity.id
_entity.type
_entity.pdbx_description
1 polymer ?
#
loop_
_entity_poly.entity_id
_entity_poly.type
_entity_poly.pdbx_seq_one_letter_code
_entity_poly.pdbx_strand_id
1 'polypeptide(L)'
;MNGLFGAGIYLAENSSKSDEYCTPNSTGLCYMFLIRAMLGRPYEALNAMNQQRLAPSGYNSVIGVTKATHPGAFLKKYREFIIYDRYQTRLEFIIEFRRVP
;
A
#
# COMPACT_ATOMS: atom_id res chain seq x y z
N MET A 1 -5.60 -2.02 16.03
CA MET A 1 -4.82 -2.31 14.81
C MET A 1 -5.74 -2.02 13.63
N ASN A 2 -5.58 -0.85 12.99
CA ASN A 2 -6.66 -0.20 12.23
C ASN A 2 -6.24 0.14 10.79
N GLY A 3 -5.89 -0.86 9.99
CA GLY A 3 -5.73 -0.71 8.54
C GLY A 3 -6.94 -1.28 7.80
N LEU A 4 -7.28 -0.70 6.63
CA LEU A 4 -8.43 -1.12 5.81
C LEU A 4 -8.40 -2.61 5.42
N PHE A 5 -7.20 -3.19 5.34
CA PHE A 5 -6.96 -4.60 5.05
C PHE A 5 -6.18 -5.28 6.19
N GLY A 6 -6.38 -4.83 7.43
CA GLY A 6 -5.74 -5.43 8.60
C GLY A 6 -4.30 -4.98 8.82
N ALA A 7 -3.54 -5.78 9.56
CA ALA A 7 -2.19 -5.51 10.01
C ALA A 7 -1.16 -6.10 9.04
N GLY A 8 -0.67 -5.25 8.13
CA GLY A 8 0.39 -5.56 7.17
C GLY A 8 1.18 -4.31 6.79
N ILE A 9 2.12 -4.47 5.88
CA ILE A 9 2.86 -3.38 5.23
C ILE A 9 2.02 -2.89 4.06
N TYR A 10 1.68 -1.61 4.06
CA TYR A 10 0.88 -0.95 3.02
C TYR A 10 1.82 -0.24 2.04
N LEU A 11 1.67 -0.56 0.76
CA LEU A 11 2.39 0.05 -0.35
C LEU A 11 1.38 0.60 -1.36
N ALA A 12 1.82 1.59 -2.14
CA ALA A 12 1.07 2.10 -3.28
C ALA A 12 2.00 2.20 -4.49
N GLU A 13 1.47 1.91 -5.67
CA GLU A 13 2.21 2.08 -6.94
C GLU A 13 2.30 3.55 -7.36
N ASN A 14 1.38 4.38 -6.87
CA ASN A 14 1.33 5.81 -7.17
C ASN A 14 1.95 6.59 -6.01
N SER A 15 3.00 7.36 -6.29
CA SER A 15 3.70 8.17 -5.28
C SER A 15 2.78 9.20 -4.62
N SER A 16 1.82 9.77 -5.35
CA SER A 16 0.87 10.75 -4.78
C SER A 16 -0.04 10.13 -3.71
N LYS A 17 -0.29 8.81 -3.74
CA LYS A 17 -1.01 8.13 -2.64
C LYS A 17 -0.13 8.00 -1.40
N SER A 18 1.12 7.56 -1.57
CA SER A 18 2.08 7.47 -0.47
C SER A 18 2.40 8.84 0.14
N ASP A 19 2.42 9.91 -0.67
CA ASP A 19 2.65 11.29 -0.23
C ASP A 19 1.57 11.80 0.74
N GLU A 20 0.33 11.28 0.67
CA GLU A 20 -0.72 11.60 1.65
C GLU A 20 -0.31 11.24 3.10
N TYR A 21 0.69 10.36 3.26
CA TYR A 21 1.24 9.94 4.55
C TYR A 21 2.61 10.55 4.86
N CYS A 22 3.17 11.38 3.97
CA CYS A 22 4.43 12.07 4.22
C CYS A 22 4.18 13.36 5.01
N THR A 23 4.90 13.54 6.12
CA THR A 23 4.98 14.82 6.85
C THR A 23 6.32 15.48 6.54
N PRO A 24 6.35 16.72 6.02
CA PRO A 24 7.60 17.41 5.74
C PRO A 24 8.36 17.70 7.04
N ASN A 25 9.68 17.64 6.98
CA ASN A 25 10.54 18.10 8.08
C ASN A 25 10.58 19.64 8.17
N SER A 26 11.38 20.18 9.10
CA SER A 26 11.53 21.64 9.31
C SER A 26 12.03 22.42 8.09
N THR A 27 12.64 21.75 7.10
CA THR A 27 13.15 22.35 5.85
C THR A 27 12.23 22.11 4.65
N GLY A 28 11.05 21.54 4.89
CA GLY A 28 10.05 21.23 3.87
C GLY A 28 10.35 19.96 3.06
N LEU A 29 11.29 19.12 3.48
CA LEU A 29 11.61 17.86 2.80
C LEU A 29 10.71 16.72 3.29
N CYS A 30 10.21 15.94 2.35
CA CYS A 30 9.50 14.70 2.57
C CYS A 30 10.40 13.51 2.20
N TYR A 31 10.12 12.36 2.83
CA TYR A 31 10.82 11.10 2.57
C TYR A 31 9.82 10.01 2.22
N MET A 32 10.17 9.16 1.26
CA MET A 32 9.38 8.02 0.84
C MET A 32 10.27 6.82 0.57
N PHE A 33 9.85 5.63 1.00
CA PHE A 33 10.54 4.40 0.67
C PHE A 33 10.11 3.87 -0.70
N LEU A 34 11.08 3.51 -1.53
CA LEU A 34 10.84 2.67 -2.70
C LEU A 34 11.15 1.22 -2.33
N ILE A 35 10.13 0.37 -2.39
CA ILE A 35 10.17 -1.02 -1.93
C ILE A 35 10.02 -1.96 -3.13
N ARG A 36 10.90 -2.95 -3.24
CA ARG A 36 10.66 -4.13 -4.06
C ARG A 36 9.76 -5.08 -3.27
N ALA A 37 8.60 -5.42 -3.84
CA ALA A 37 7.58 -6.23 -3.21
C ALA A 37 7.33 -7.52 -4.02
N MET A 38 7.45 -8.67 -3.36
CA MET A 38 7.17 -10.00 -3.92
C MET A 38 5.72 -10.38 -3.63
N LEU A 39 4.78 -10.01 -4.52
CA LEU A 39 3.34 -10.19 -4.28
C LEU A 39 2.87 -11.65 -4.27
N GLY A 40 3.61 -12.57 -4.90
CA GLY A 40 3.20 -13.96 -5.06
C GLY A 40 1.87 -14.05 -5.83
N ARG A 41 0.90 -14.80 -5.28
CA ARG A 41 -0.49 -14.79 -5.74
C ARG A 41 -1.30 -13.77 -4.93
N PRO A 42 -1.61 -12.58 -5.48
CA PRO A 42 -2.41 -11.58 -4.78
C PRO A 42 -3.90 -11.95 -4.76
N TYR A 43 -4.57 -11.65 -3.65
CA TYR A 43 -6.03 -11.62 -3.57
C TYR A 43 -6.53 -10.21 -3.87
N GLU A 44 -7.39 -10.07 -4.88
CA GLU A 44 -8.00 -8.79 -5.23
C GLU A 44 -9.22 -8.52 -4.33
N ALA A 45 -9.07 -7.57 -3.41
CA ALA A 45 -10.10 -7.24 -2.43
C ALA A 45 -11.00 -6.10 -2.93
N LEU A 46 -12.29 -6.42 -3.11
CA LEU A 46 -13.33 -5.43 -3.44
C LEU A 46 -13.77 -4.62 -2.22
N ASN A 47 -13.58 -5.15 -1.01
CA ASN A 47 -14.04 -4.56 0.24
C ASN A 47 -12.91 -4.54 1.27
N ALA A 48 -13.08 -3.73 2.33
CA ALA A 48 -12.17 -3.72 3.46
C ALA A 48 -12.08 -5.11 4.11
N MET A 49 -10.88 -5.49 4.53
CA MET A 49 -10.55 -6.74 5.22
C MET A 49 -10.01 -6.41 6.62
N ASN A 50 -10.85 -5.79 7.45
CA ASN A 50 -10.46 -5.34 8.78
C ASN A 50 -9.99 -6.52 9.66
N GLN A 51 -9.09 -6.20 10.61
CA GLN A 51 -8.59 -7.14 11.63
C GLN A 51 -7.87 -8.40 11.11
N GLN A 52 -7.54 -8.45 9.82
CA GLN A 52 -6.73 -9.54 9.26
C GLN A 52 -5.25 -9.37 9.60
N ARG A 53 -4.52 -10.48 9.67
CA ARG A 53 -3.05 -10.51 9.83
C ARG A 53 -2.36 -11.34 8.75
N LEU A 54 -3.15 -11.95 7.86
CA LEU A 54 -2.71 -12.83 6.80
C LEU A 54 -3.57 -12.55 5.57
N ALA A 55 -3.03 -12.86 4.40
CA ALA A 55 -3.83 -12.93 3.19
C ALA A 55 -4.83 -14.10 3.28
N PRO A 56 -5.92 -14.10 2.49
CA PRO A 56 -6.83 -15.24 2.40
C PRO A 56 -6.10 -16.54 2.03
N SER A 57 -6.68 -17.68 2.43
CA SER A 57 -6.09 -18.99 2.16
C SER A 57 -5.78 -19.17 0.67
N GLY A 58 -4.55 -19.62 0.37
CA GLY A 58 -4.06 -19.81 -0.99
C GLY A 58 -3.51 -18.55 -1.68
N TYR A 59 -3.46 -17.42 -0.97
CA TYR A 59 -2.88 -16.16 -1.46
C TYR A 59 -1.72 -15.69 -0.58
N ASN A 60 -0.87 -14.83 -1.12
CA ASN A 60 0.35 -14.35 -0.46
C ASN A 60 0.31 -12.85 -0.12
N SER A 61 -0.59 -12.10 -0.74
CA SER A 61 -0.75 -10.66 -0.53
C SER A 61 -2.19 -10.24 -0.85
N VAL A 62 -2.54 -9.00 -0.56
CA VAL A 62 -3.82 -8.40 -0.94
C VAL A 62 -3.57 -7.19 -1.82
N ILE A 63 -4.37 -7.05 -2.87
CA ILE A 63 -4.48 -5.81 -3.65
C ILE A 63 -5.88 -5.25 -3.40
N GLY A 64 -5.95 -4.10 -2.73
CA GLY A 64 -7.14 -3.28 -2.74
C GLY A 64 -7.34 -2.72 -4.14
N VAL A 65 -8.32 -3.25 -4.87
CA VAL A 65 -8.63 -2.79 -6.24
C VAL A 65 -9.57 -1.59 -6.23
N THR A 66 -9.60 -0.82 -7.31
CA THR A 66 -10.40 0.42 -7.39
C THR A 66 -11.63 0.25 -8.26
N LYS A 67 -12.59 1.17 -8.10
CA LYS A 67 -13.79 1.27 -8.97
C LYS A 67 -13.50 1.38 -10.45
N ALA A 68 -12.32 1.91 -10.82
CA ALA A 68 -11.93 2.06 -12.21
C ALA A 68 -11.71 0.71 -12.91
N THR A 69 -11.19 -0.29 -12.20
CA THR A 69 -10.99 -1.64 -12.74
C THR A 69 -12.06 -2.63 -12.29
N HIS A 70 -12.67 -2.37 -11.13
CA HIS A 70 -13.66 -3.23 -10.50
C HIS A 70 -14.84 -2.40 -10.00
N PRO A 71 -15.94 -2.27 -10.76
CA PRO A 71 -17.05 -1.38 -10.41
C PRO A 71 -17.63 -1.57 -8.99
N GLY A 72 -17.57 -2.80 -8.45
CA GLY A 72 -18.01 -3.14 -7.09
C GLY A 72 -17.02 -2.83 -5.98
N ALA A 73 -15.83 -2.33 -6.29
CA ALA A 73 -14.80 -2.07 -5.29
C ALA A 73 -15.08 -0.81 -4.45
N PHE A 74 -14.66 -0.80 -3.18
CA PHE A 74 -14.85 0.35 -2.30
C PHE A 74 -13.79 1.44 -2.51
N LEU A 75 -12.56 1.08 -2.90
CA LEU A 75 -11.51 2.06 -3.17
C LEU A 75 -11.83 2.83 -4.45
N LYS A 76 -11.66 4.15 -4.40
CA LYS A 76 -12.02 5.02 -5.51
C LYS A 76 -10.86 5.24 -6.47
N LYS A 77 -9.72 5.72 -5.95
CA LYS A 77 -8.68 6.36 -6.77
C LYS A 77 -7.42 5.52 -6.94
N TYR A 78 -6.88 4.98 -5.85
CA TYR A 78 -5.59 4.29 -5.87
C TYR A 78 -5.73 2.85 -5.41
N ARG A 79 -4.99 1.95 -6.08
CA ARG A 79 -4.79 0.61 -5.56
C ARG A 79 -3.83 0.66 -4.38
N GLU A 80 -4.05 -0.23 -3.43
CA GLU A 80 -3.16 -0.43 -2.28
C GLU A 80 -2.71 -1.87 -2.25
N PHE A 81 -1.44 -2.10 -1.94
CA PHE A 81 -0.81 -3.42 -1.90
C PHE A 81 -0.44 -3.73 -0.46
N ILE A 82 -0.95 -4.84 0.06
CA ILE A 82 -0.82 -5.21 1.46
C ILE A 82 -0.05 -6.52 1.55
N ILE A 83 1.09 -6.44 2.24
CA ILE A 83 1.98 -7.56 2.49
C ILE A 83 1.96 -7.90 3.97
N TYR A 84 1.75 -9.19 4.27
CA TYR A 84 1.68 -9.69 5.65
C TYR A 84 2.96 -10.37 6.11
N ASP A 85 3.74 -10.95 5.18
CA ASP A 85 5.08 -11.47 5.47
C ASP A 85 6.15 -10.42 5.12
N ARG A 86 6.88 -9.95 6.14
CA ARG A 86 7.95 -8.96 5.99
C ARG A 86 9.05 -9.40 5.02
N TYR A 87 9.29 -10.70 4.86
CA TYR A 87 10.31 -11.22 3.94
C TYR A 87 9.92 -11.08 2.46
N GLN A 88 8.67 -10.73 2.17
CA GLN A 88 8.23 -10.37 0.81
C GLN A 88 8.54 -8.90 0.45
N THR A 89 9.16 -8.13 1.35
CA THR A 89 9.57 -6.74 1.09
C THR A 89 11.08 -6.57 1.19
N ARG A 90 11.65 -5.82 0.25
CA ARG A 90 13.03 -5.35 0.29
C ARG A 90 13.07 -3.85 0.07
N LEU A 91 13.70 -3.11 0.98
CA LEU A 91 14.00 -1.70 0.80
C LEU A 91 15.01 -1.54 -0.34
N GLU A 92 14.68 -0.77 -1.37
CA GLU A 92 15.61 -0.46 -2.47
C GLU A 92 16.21 0.93 -2.29
N PHE A 93 15.37 1.94 -2.02
CA PHE A 93 15.80 3.33 -1.90
C PHE A 93 15.00 4.11 -0.87
N ILE A 94 15.59 5.20 -0.39
CA ILE A 94 14.90 6.30 0.28
C ILE A 94 14.90 7.46 -0.69
N ILE A 95 13.71 7.94 -1.07
CA ILE A 95 13.51 9.08 -1.94
C ILE A 95 13.31 10.31 -1.06
N GLU A 96 14.18 11.30 -1.20
CA GLU A 96 14.01 12.65 -0.63
C GLU A 96 13.41 13.56 -1.71
N PHE A 97 12.36 14.32 -1.36
CA PHE A 97 11.71 15.25 -2.29
C PHE A 97 11.07 16.44 -1.58
N ARG A 98 10.75 17.50 -2.33
CA ARG A 98 9.97 18.66 -1.88
C ARG A 98 8.73 18.79 -2.73
N ARG A 99 7.58 19.13 -2.12
CA ARG A 99 6.35 19.45 -2.84
C ARG A 99 6.51 20.79 -3.54
N VAL A 100 6.23 20.84 -4.83
CA VAL A 100 6.21 22.10 -5.59
C VAL A 100 4.79 22.67 -5.50
N PRO A 101 4.63 23.98 -5.24
CA PRO A 101 3.32 24.66 -5.26
C PRO A 101 2.60 24.55 -6.60
#